data_AF-A0A1Q5HD52-F1
#
_entry.id   AF-A0A1Q5HD52-F1
#
_cell.length_a   1.000
_cell.length_b   1.000
_cell.length_c   1.000
_cell.angle_alpha   90.00
_cell.angle_beta   90.00
_cell.angle_gamma   90.00
#
_symmetry.space_group_name_H-M   'P 1'
#
loop_
_entity.id
_entity.type
_entity.pdbx_description
1 polymer ?
#
loop_
_entity_poly.entity_id
_entity_poly.type
_entity_poly.pdbx_seq_one_letter_code
_entity_poly.pdbx_strand_id
1 'polypeptide(L)'
;MSDASAVGRSVLTAADAAAARTAIGAGTSSLAVGTTAATAAAGNHVHTATQVTATAIGPGTATTVQGILAELASRITALEGAP
;
A
#
# COMPACT_ATOMS: atom_id res chain seq x y z
N MET A 1 -31.65 28.72 15.67
CA MET A 1 -30.99 27.80 14.70
C MET A 1 -32.04 26.96 13.97
N SER A 2 -32.99 27.58 13.27
CA SER A 2 -34.12 26.85 12.67
C SER A 2 -33.80 26.29 11.28
N ASP A 3 -33.02 27.05 10.50
CA ASP A 3 -32.74 26.72 9.08
C ASP A 3 -31.49 25.85 8.89
N ALA A 4 -30.72 25.63 9.96
CA ALA A 4 -29.55 24.76 9.93
C ALA A 4 -29.98 23.29 9.95
N SER A 5 -29.38 22.47 9.09
CA SER A 5 -29.58 21.01 9.10
C SER A 5 -29.10 20.39 10.42
N ALA A 6 -29.50 19.13 10.67
CA ALA A 6 -29.03 18.39 11.84
C ALA A 6 -27.49 18.32 11.90
N VAL A 7 -26.84 18.08 10.76
CA VAL A 7 -25.37 18.08 10.64
C VAL A 7 -24.80 19.47 10.96
N GLY A 8 -25.40 20.53 10.43
CA GLY A 8 -24.95 21.91 10.68
C GLY A 8 -25.01 22.29 12.17
N ARG A 9 -26.07 21.86 12.87
CA ARG A 9 -26.17 22.07 14.32
C ARG A 9 -25.11 21.27 15.08
N SER A 10 -24.91 19.99 14.74
CA SER A 10 -23.91 19.13 15.38
C SER A 10 -22.48 19.67 15.24
N VAL A 11 -22.13 20.25 14.09
CA VAL A 11 -20.81 20.88 13.88
C VAL A 11 -20.69 22.18 14.66
N LEU A 12 -21.72 23.02 14.66
CA LEU A 12 -21.72 24.31 15.35
C LEU A 12 -21.60 24.16 16.89
N THR A 13 -22.10 23.06 17.44
CA THR A 13 -22.04 22.76 18.88
C THR A 13 -20.88 21.86 19.28
N ALA A 14 -20.00 21.47 18.35
CA ALA A 14 -18.89 20.59 18.64
C ALA A 14 -17.89 21.27 19.60
N ALA A 15 -17.45 20.55 20.63
CA ALA A 15 -16.54 21.09 21.65
C ALA A 15 -15.11 21.34 21.12
N ASP A 16 -14.71 20.59 20.08
CA ASP A 16 -13.39 20.68 19.46
C ASP A 16 -13.40 20.17 18.00
N ALA A 17 -12.24 20.26 17.36
CA ALA A 17 -12.06 19.84 15.97
C ALA A 17 -12.25 18.33 15.75
N ALA A 18 -11.98 17.48 16.76
CA ALA A 18 -12.20 16.03 16.64
C ALA A 18 -13.70 15.73 16.64
N ALA A 19 -14.46 16.31 17.57
CA ALA A 19 -15.91 16.19 17.63
C ALA A 19 -16.59 16.70 16.33
N ALA A 20 -16.10 17.82 15.77
CA ALA A 20 -16.62 18.36 14.51
C ALA A 20 -16.37 17.41 13.32
N ARG A 21 -15.19 16.78 13.23
CA ARG A 21 -14.89 15.79 12.19
C ARG A 21 -15.77 14.54 12.32
N THR A 22 -15.94 14.04 13.54
CA THR A 22 -16.87 12.93 13.83
C THR A 22 -18.30 13.26 13.40
N ALA A 23 -18.77 14.50 13.65
CA ALA A 23 -20.13 14.92 13.29
C ALA A 23 -20.42 14.90 11.78
N ILE A 24 -19.40 15.05 10.93
CA ILE A 24 -19.53 14.94 9.46
C ILE A 24 -19.07 13.60 8.90
N GLY A 25 -18.72 12.64 9.76
CA GLY A 25 -18.15 11.36 9.32
C GLY A 25 -16.77 11.48 8.68
N ALA A 26 -16.08 12.60 8.87
CA ALA A 26 -14.72 12.78 8.40
C ALA A 26 -13.75 12.06 9.35
N GLY A 27 -13.00 11.10 8.82
CA GLY A 27 -11.84 10.59 9.55
C GLY A 27 -10.71 11.63 9.58
N THR A 28 -9.92 11.65 10.65
CA THR A 28 -8.48 11.88 10.48
C THR A 28 -7.96 10.56 9.95
N SER A 29 -7.22 10.49 8.85
CA SER A 29 -6.66 9.21 8.40
C SER A 29 -5.91 8.52 9.55
N SER A 30 -6.54 7.52 10.18
CA SER A 30 -5.99 6.81 11.34
C SER A 30 -4.97 5.74 10.95
N LEU A 31 -4.46 5.81 9.72
CA LEU A 31 -3.46 4.88 9.21
C LEU A 31 -2.11 5.26 9.79
N ALA A 32 -1.58 4.41 10.66
CA ALA A 32 -0.18 4.50 11.04
C ALA A 32 0.69 4.20 9.82
N VAL A 33 1.61 5.09 9.49
CA VAL A 33 2.58 4.90 8.40
C VAL A 33 3.76 4.08 8.91
N GLY A 34 4.16 3.03 8.18
CA GLY A 34 5.23 2.13 8.59
C GLY A 34 5.60 1.07 7.54
N THR A 35 6.41 0.09 7.96
CA THR A 35 6.94 -0.97 7.09
C THR A 35 6.36 -2.36 7.37
N THR A 36 5.43 -2.46 8.32
CA THR A 36 4.78 -3.73 8.69
C THR A 36 3.49 -3.94 7.89
N ALA A 37 2.98 -5.18 7.87
CA ALA A 37 1.71 -5.50 7.21
C ALA A 37 0.49 -4.78 7.82
N ALA A 38 0.57 -4.32 9.08
CA ALA A 38 -0.52 -3.62 9.76
C ALA A 38 -0.48 -2.10 9.57
N THR A 39 0.56 -1.57 8.91
CA THR A 39 0.77 -0.13 8.71
C THR A 39 0.65 0.22 7.24
N ALA A 40 0.11 1.40 6.94
CA ALA A 40 0.11 1.92 5.57
C ALA A 40 1.55 2.24 5.14
N ALA A 41 1.86 1.98 3.88
CA ALA A 41 3.10 2.47 3.29
C ALA A 41 3.05 4.00 3.15
N ALA A 42 4.21 4.66 3.21
CA ALA A 42 4.31 6.08 2.90
C ALA A 42 3.83 6.36 1.46
N GLY A 43 3.26 7.54 1.21
CA GLY A 43 2.71 7.88 -0.12
C GLY A 43 3.75 7.90 -1.26
N ASN A 44 5.03 7.97 -0.92
CA ASN A 44 6.18 7.88 -1.83
C ASN A 44 6.85 6.50 -1.84
N HIS A 45 6.21 5.46 -1.28
CA HIS A 45 6.74 4.10 -1.31
C HIS A 45 6.87 3.60 -2.74
N VAL A 46 7.99 2.93 -3.03
CA VAL A 46 8.23 2.27 -4.31
C VAL A 46 8.35 0.76 -4.08
N HIS A 47 7.58 -0.02 -4.82
CA HIS A 47 7.72 -1.48 -4.83
C HIS A 47 8.94 -1.86 -5.67
N THR A 48 10.05 -2.18 -5.02
CA THR A 48 11.25 -2.65 -5.72
C THR A 48 11.04 -4.07 -6.26
N ALA A 49 11.76 -4.46 -7.32
CA ALA A 49 11.61 -5.78 -7.95
C ALA A 49 11.91 -6.96 -7.00
N THR A 50 12.69 -6.74 -5.94
CA THR A 50 12.95 -7.74 -4.88
C THR A 50 11.77 -7.90 -3.92
N GLN A 51 10.89 -6.90 -3.80
CA GLN A 51 9.72 -6.92 -2.92
C GLN A 51 8.45 -7.40 -3.64
N VAL A 52 8.40 -7.26 -4.96
CA VAL A 52 7.27 -7.76 -5.75
C VAL A 52 7.33 -9.28 -5.81
N THR A 53 6.40 -9.92 -5.13
CA THR A 53 6.21 -11.38 -5.17
C THR A 53 5.71 -11.78 -6.56
N ALA A 54 6.26 -12.87 -7.10
CA ALA A 54 5.89 -13.42 -8.38
C ALA A 54 6.05 -14.94 -8.36
N THR A 55 5.24 -15.64 -9.15
CA THR A 55 5.35 -17.08 -9.35
C THR A 55 6.10 -17.35 -10.65
N ALA A 56 7.17 -18.15 -10.59
CA ALA A 56 7.92 -18.53 -11.77
C ALA A 56 7.05 -19.31 -12.77
N ILE A 57 7.14 -18.95 -14.06
CA ILE A 57 6.55 -19.73 -15.17
C ILE A 57 7.64 -20.68 -15.68
N GLY A 58 7.78 -21.86 -15.06
CA GLY A 58 8.81 -22.85 -15.39
C GLY A 58 9.38 -23.57 -14.15
N PRO A 59 10.50 -24.29 -14.27
CA PRO A 59 11.08 -25.06 -13.15
C PRO A 59 11.82 -24.20 -12.10
N GLY A 60 11.83 -22.87 -12.25
CA GLY A 60 12.51 -21.96 -11.33
C GLY A 60 11.81 -21.90 -9.97
N THR A 61 12.59 -21.70 -8.90
CA THR A 61 12.08 -21.64 -7.51
C THR A 61 11.96 -20.22 -6.95
N ALA A 62 12.38 -19.21 -7.71
CA ALA A 62 12.34 -17.82 -7.27
C ALA A 62 10.90 -17.32 -7.10
N THR A 63 10.66 -16.59 -6.02
CA THR A 63 9.33 -16.07 -5.63
C THR A 63 9.20 -14.56 -5.76
N THR A 64 10.20 -13.89 -6.36
CA THR A 64 10.21 -12.44 -6.58
C THR A 64 10.60 -12.13 -8.01
N VAL A 65 10.15 -10.98 -8.52
CA VAL A 65 10.46 -10.54 -9.90
C VAL A 65 11.97 -10.52 -10.15
N GLN A 66 12.75 -9.93 -9.24
CA GLN A 66 14.20 -9.88 -9.38
C GLN A 66 14.86 -11.27 -9.36
N GLY A 67 14.37 -12.18 -8.51
CA GLY A 67 14.87 -13.55 -8.42
C GLY A 67 14.59 -14.34 -9.71
N ILE A 68 13.39 -14.19 -10.28
CA ILE A 68 13.03 -14.85 -11.55
C ILE A 68 13.90 -14.32 -12.69
N LEU A 69 14.17 -13.01 -12.73
CA LEU A 69 15.05 -12.42 -13.75
C LEU A 69 16.49 -12.92 -13.64
N ALA A 70 17.01 -13.09 -12.42
CA ALA A 70 18.34 -13.66 -12.19
C ALA A 70 18.42 -15.12 -12.64
N GLU A 71 17.41 -15.93 -12.31
CA GLU A 71 17.32 -17.33 -12.75
C GLU A 71 17.24 -17.43 -14.28
N LEU A 72 16.41 -16.59 -14.91
CA LEU A 72 16.30 -16.53 -16.37
C LEU A 72 17.63 -16.13 -17.02
N ALA A 73 18.34 -15.13 -16.48
CA ALA A 73 19.65 -14.73 -16.98
C ALA A 73 20.66 -15.89 -16.93
N SER A 74 20.69 -16.64 -15.81
CA SER A 74 21.54 -17.83 -15.67
C SER A 74 21.20 -18.91 -16.71
N ARG A 75 19.91 -19.16 -16.93
CA ARG A 75 19.45 -20.12 -17.93
C ARG A 75 19.85 -19.68 -19.34
N ILE A 76 19.71 -18.40 -19.68
CA ILE A 76 20.13 -17.86 -20.98
C ILE A 76 21.64 -18.06 -21.18
N THR A 77 22.47 -17.69 -20.22
CA THR A 77 23.92 -17.88 -20.31
C THR A 77 24.30 -19.35 -20.49
N ALA A 78 23.62 -20.27 -19.81
CA ALA A 78 23.85 -21.71 -19.98
C ALA A 78 23.47 -22.21 -21.38
N LEU A 79 22.38 -21.69 -21.97
CA LEU A 79 21.99 -22.01 -23.34
C LEU A 79 22.96 -21.41 -24.37
N GLU A 80 23.42 -20.17 -24.15
CA GLU A 80 24.37 -19.49 -25.04
C GLU A 80 25.76 -20.15 -25.04
N GLY A 81 26.14 -20.80 -23.93
CA GLY A 81 27.38 -21.57 -23.81
C GLY A 81 27.28 -23.04 -24.21
N ALA A 82 26.11 -23.51 -24.67
CA ALA A 82 25.94 -24.90 -25.09
C ALA A 82 26.60 -25.14 -26.47
N PRO A 83 27.36 -26.24 -26.65
CA PRO A 83 28.03 -26.57 -27.91
C PRO A 83 27.08 -26.97 -29.04
#